data_AF-A0AAD8MTX5-F1
#
_entry.id   AF-A0AAD8MTX5-F1
#
_cell.length_a   1.000
_cell.length_b   1.000
_cell.length_c   1.000
_cell.angle_alpha   90.00
_cell.angle_beta   90.00
_cell.angle_gamma   90.00
#
_symmetry.space_group_name_H-M   'P 1'
#
loop_
_entity.id
_entity.type
_entity.pdbx_description
1 polymer ?
#
loop_
_entity_poly.entity_id
_entity_poly.type
_entity_poly.pdbx_seq_one_letter_code
_entity_poly.pdbx_strand_id
1 'polypeptide(L)'
;MLRTLLSASLSRIATQRIAGAACPCLSFSSKFQSLSLSNLYKPTATTFTYKPLGLGGFSANTSFRFLYKASKASAKIKKKKRKEEKRDRIRNQPKQINPSAAKRARQSVKRRIYNRARITQVKIGVNKVLEALKILKNKTVAQPDEVVAIEKLIEEAHSVIDKVVKIGTLHRKTGARRKSRLARRKKAVELHHGLV
;
A
#
# COMPACT_ATOMS: atom_id res chain seq x y z
N MET A 1 31.05 15.69 64.91
CA MET A 1 30.99 14.25 65.24
C MET A 1 29.54 13.82 64.96
N LEU A 2 29.18 12.95 64.02
CA LEU A 2 29.89 11.95 63.23
C LEU A 2 29.41 11.99 61.77
N ARG A 3 30.36 12.03 60.83
CA ARG A 3 30.20 11.41 59.51
C ARG A 3 30.32 9.91 59.72
N THR A 4 29.45 9.11 59.11
CA THR A 4 29.69 7.78 58.49
C THR A 4 28.47 6.87 58.64
N LEU A 5 27.70 6.70 57.57
CA LEU A 5 27.02 5.47 57.13
C LEU A 5 26.63 5.76 55.67
N LEU A 6 27.57 5.92 54.74
CA LEU A 6 28.26 4.84 54.01
C LEU A 6 27.35 3.63 53.71
N SER A 7 27.08 3.48 52.41
CA SER A 7 26.90 2.23 51.68
C SER A 7 25.80 1.26 52.13
N ALA A 8 24.62 1.38 51.52
CA ALA A 8 23.82 0.21 51.22
C ALA A 8 23.06 0.38 49.90
N SER A 9 23.42 -0.46 48.93
CA SER A 9 22.61 -0.89 47.77
C SER A 9 22.52 0.02 46.54
N LEU A 10 23.67 0.28 45.91
CA LEU A 10 23.75 -0.02 44.48
C LEU A 10 23.51 -1.51 44.29
N SER A 11 22.35 -1.91 43.74
CA SER A 11 22.17 -3.08 42.87
C SER A 11 20.69 -3.41 42.72
N ARG A 12 20.08 -2.93 41.64
CA ARG A 12 19.03 -3.65 40.89
C ARG A 12 18.74 -2.92 39.58
N ILE A 13 19.77 -2.83 38.75
CA ILE A 13 19.60 -2.79 37.30
C ILE A 13 19.17 -4.21 36.91
N ALA A 14 17.88 -4.48 37.01
CA ALA A 14 17.28 -5.70 36.47
C ALA A 14 16.81 -5.38 35.05
N THR A 15 17.69 -5.72 34.12
CA THR A 15 17.44 -5.94 32.70
C THR A 15 16.22 -6.87 32.52
N GLN A 16 15.04 -6.31 32.25
CA GLN A 16 13.95 -7.12 31.71
C GLN A 16 14.06 -7.18 30.20
N ARG A 17 14.61 -8.34 29.79
CA ARG A 17 14.69 -8.87 28.45
C ARG A 17 13.40 -8.68 27.67
N ILE A 18 13.60 -8.32 26.42
CA ILE A 18 12.68 -8.47 25.30
C ILE A 18 12.29 -9.95 25.22
N ALA A 19 11.09 -10.29 25.67
CA ALA A 19 10.43 -11.54 25.32
C ALA A 19 9.66 -11.30 24.02
N GLY A 20 10.25 -11.73 22.91
CA GLY A 20 9.58 -11.81 21.62
C GLY A 20 8.48 -12.87 21.69
N ALA A 21 7.24 -12.45 21.86
CA ALA A 21 6.07 -13.27 21.57
C ALA A 21 5.90 -13.35 20.05
N ALA A 22 6.58 -14.32 19.43
CA ALA A 22 6.32 -14.73 18.07
C ALA A 22 4.94 -15.38 18.02
N CYS A 23 3.98 -14.72 17.37
CA CYS A 23 2.70 -15.32 17.00
C CYS A 23 2.95 -16.45 16.01
N PRO A 24 2.58 -17.72 16.29
CA PRO A 24 2.71 -18.81 15.36
C PRO A 24 1.39 -18.99 14.59
N CYS A 25 1.00 -17.99 13.80
CA CYS A 25 -0.02 -18.18 12.77
C CYS A 25 0.11 -17.07 11.74
N LEU A 26 0.14 -17.44 10.47
CA LEU A 26 0.40 -16.65 9.25
C LEU A 26 1.80 -16.83 8.65
N SER A 27 2.28 -18.08 8.57
CA SER A 27 3.12 -18.50 7.45
C SER A 27 2.27 -18.54 6.17
N PHE A 28 2.12 -17.41 5.50
CA PHE A 28 1.58 -17.38 4.14
C PHE A 28 2.68 -17.88 3.20
N SER A 29 2.81 -19.21 3.07
CA SER A 29 3.63 -19.82 2.03
C SER A 29 2.90 -19.63 0.70
N SER A 30 3.08 -18.46 0.09
CA SER A 30 2.72 -18.26 -1.31
C SER A 30 3.74 -19.01 -2.16
N LYS A 31 3.46 -20.29 -2.44
CA LYS A 31 4.06 -20.99 -3.57
C LYS A 31 3.67 -20.22 -4.83
N PHE A 32 4.52 -19.29 -5.26
CA PHE A 32 4.46 -18.78 -6.63
C PHE A 32 4.85 -19.94 -7.54
N GLN A 33 3.85 -20.64 -8.07
CA GLN A 33 4.06 -21.50 -9.21
C GLN A 33 4.44 -20.59 -10.38
N SER A 34 5.70 -20.69 -10.78
CA SER A 34 6.19 -20.17 -12.05
C SER A 34 5.33 -20.73 -13.18
N LEU A 35 4.55 -19.88 -13.83
CA LEU A 35 3.96 -20.22 -15.12
C LEU A 35 5.09 -20.25 -16.15
N SER A 36 5.72 -21.40 -16.31
CA SER A 36 6.63 -21.65 -17.41
C SER A 36 5.81 -21.72 -18.70
N LEU A 37 5.98 -20.73 -19.57
CA LEU A 37 5.60 -20.83 -20.97
C LEU A 37 6.63 -21.73 -21.68
N SER A 38 6.49 -23.05 -21.52
CA SER A 38 7.23 -24.02 -22.32
C SER A 38 6.31 -24.58 -23.42
N ASN A 39 6.64 -24.16 -24.64
CA ASN A 39 6.40 -24.82 -25.93
C ASN A 39 5.56 -26.11 -25.91
N LEU A 40 4.43 -26.06 -26.64
CA LEU A 40 3.96 -27.20 -27.41
C LEU A 40 3.69 -26.76 -28.85
N TYR A 41 4.76 -26.49 -29.59
CA TYR A 41 4.76 -26.82 -31.02
C TYR A 41 5.11 -28.30 -31.11
N LYS A 42 4.08 -29.16 -31.19
CA LYS A 42 4.25 -30.54 -31.60
C LYS A 42 3.88 -30.62 -33.08
N PRO A 43 4.84 -30.82 -34.00
CA PRO A 43 4.51 -31.27 -35.34
C PRO A 43 4.10 -32.74 -35.21
N THR A 44 2.82 -33.04 -35.32
CA THR A 44 2.41 -34.43 -35.56
C THR A 44 2.78 -34.76 -37.00
N ALA A 45 3.82 -35.56 -37.16
CA ALA A 45 4.15 -36.22 -38.41
C ALA A 45 2.91 -37.04 -38.86
N THR A 46 2.21 -36.55 -39.87
CA THR A 46 1.24 -37.34 -40.61
C THR A 46 1.99 -38.07 -41.70
N THR A 47 2.32 -39.34 -41.43
CA THR A 47 2.68 -40.30 -42.47
C THR A 47 1.55 -40.34 -43.50
N PHE A 48 1.82 -39.89 -44.72
CA PHE A 48 0.95 -40.10 -45.87
C PHE A 48 0.89 -41.61 -46.15
N THR A 49 -0.15 -42.26 -45.63
CA THR A 49 -0.55 -43.58 -46.10
C THR A 49 -1.73 -43.38 -47.04
N TYR A 50 -1.45 -43.49 -48.34
CA TYR A 50 -2.49 -43.52 -49.36
C TYR A 50 -3.24 -44.84 -49.19
N LYS A 51 -4.45 -44.78 -48.61
CA LYS A 51 -5.40 -45.89 -48.70
C LYS A 51 -6.07 -45.78 -50.08
N PRO A 52 -5.93 -46.78 -50.95
CA PRO A 52 -6.56 -46.76 -52.26
C PRO A 52 -8.08 -46.84 -52.12
N LEU A 53 -8.72 -46.18 -53.08
CA LEU A 53 -10.16 -46.12 -53.31
C LEU A 53 -10.77 -47.53 -53.23
N GLY A 54 -11.48 -47.80 -52.14
CA GLY A 54 -12.44 -48.91 -52.07
C GLY A 54 -13.72 -48.48 -52.77
N LEU A 55 -13.86 -48.87 -54.03
CA LEU A 55 -15.12 -48.88 -54.76
C LEU A 55 -16.05 -49.88 -54.06
N GLY A 56 -16.99 -49.41 -53.24
CA GLY A 56 -17.86 -50.32 -52.49
C GLY A 56 -19.01 -49.63 -51.77
N GLY A 57 -20.18 -49.66 -52.40
CA GLY A 57 -21.48 -49.57 -51.73
C GLY A 57 -21.95 -48.17 -51.35
N PHE A 58 -22.63 -47.49 -52.28
CA PHE A 58 -23.59 -46.44 -51.95
C PHE A 58 -24.75 -47.04 -51.15
N SER A 59 -24.68 -47.06 -49.82
CA SER A 59 -25.89 -47.22 -48.99
C SER A 59 -26.45 -45.83 -48.69
N ALA A 60 -27.65 -45.58 -49.20
CA ALA A 60 -28.36 -44.30 -49.26
C ALA A 60 -28.85 -43.76 -47.90
N ASN A 61 -28.09 -43.93 -46.80
CA ASN A 61 -28.50 -43.48 -45.47
C ASN A 61 -27.44 -42.68 -44.68
N THR A 62 -26.31 -42.34 -45.32
CA THR A 62 -25.26 -41.50 -44.73
C THR A 62 -25.62 -40.01 -44.74
N SER A 63 -26.42 -39.54 -45.71
CA SER A 63 -26.80 -38.14 -45.86
C SER A 63 -27.62 -37.62 -44.66
N PHE A 64 -28.61 -38.39 -44.18
CA PHE A 64 -29.45 -37.98 -43.04
C PHE A 64 -28.69 -37.91 -41.71
N ARG A 65 -27.80 -38.86 -41.42
CA ARG A 65 -26.99 -38.85 -40.18
C ARG A 65 -25.97 -37.72 -40.18
N PHE A 66 -25.33 -37.44 -41.32
CA PHE A 66 -24.42 -36.30 -41.45
C PHE A 66 -25.16 -34.96 -41.36
N LEU A 67 -26.30 -34.82 -42.04
CA LEU A 67 -27.16 -33.63 -41.92
C LEU A 67 -27.66 -33.41 -40.49
N TYR A 68 -28.08 -34.46 -39.79
CA TYR A 68 -28.52 -34.38 -38.39
C TYR A 68 -27.38 -34.05 -37.41
N LYS A 69 -26.18 -34.60 -37.63
CA LYS A 69 -25.01 -34.30 -36.79
C LYS A 69 -24.48 -32.88 -37.08
N ALA A 70 -24.50 -32.46 -38.34
CA ALA A 70 -24.21 -31.08 -38.76
C ALA A 70 -25.25 -30.09 -38.22
N SER A 71 -26.54 -30.45 -38.16
CA SER A 71 -27.60 -29.61 -37.58
C SER A 71 -27.46 -29.48 -36.06
N LYS A 72 -27.12 -30.56 -35.35
CA LYS A 72 -26.78 -30.48 -33.91
C LYS A 72 -25.51 -29.68 -33.63
N ALA A 73 -24.47 -29.83 -34.45
CA ALA A 73 -23.23 -29.06 -34.32
C ALA A 73 -23.46 -27.56 -34.57
N SER A 74 -24.19 -27.21 -35.62
CA SER A 74 -24.57 -25.83 -35.94
C SER A 74 -25.55 -25.24 -34.90
N ALA A 75 -26.45 -26.04 -34.31
CA ALA A 75 -27.26 -25.62 -33.17
C ALA A 75 -26.41 -25.35 -31.90
N LYS A 76 -25.36 -26.14 -31.66
CA LYS A 76 -24.41 -25.96 -30.54
C LYS A 76 -23.55 -24.70 -30.74
N ILE A 77 -23.09 -24.43 -31.96
CA ILE A 77 -22.38 -23.20 -32.34
C ILE A 77 -23.30 -21.99 -32.18
N LYS A 78 -24.56 -22.05 -32.66
CA LYS A 78 -25.56 -20.99 -32.46
C LYS A 78 -25.84 -20.73 -30.98
N LYS A 79 -25.96 -21.77 -30.15
CA LYS A 79 -26.11 -21.64 -28.68
C LYS A 79 -24.87 -21.01 -28.02
N LYS A 80 -23.67 -21.36 -28.47
CA LYS A 80 -22.42 -20.78 -27.96
C LYS A 80 -22.31 -19.29 -28.33
N LYS A 81 -22.54 -18.94 -29.60
CA LYS A 81 -22.59 -17.54 -30.07
C LYS A 81 -23.63 -16.71 -29.32
N ARG A 82 -24.85 -17.23 -29.11
CA ARG A 82 -25.89 -16.54 -28.31
C ARG A 82 -25.48 -16.32 -26.84
N LYS A 83 -24.76 -17.26 -26.22
CA LYS A 83 -24.25 -17.09 -24.84
C LYS A 83 -23.14 -16.05 -24.77
N GLU A 84 -22.26 -16.02 -25.77
CA GLU A 84 -21.17 -15.06 -25.89
C GLU A 84 -21.71 -13.65 -26.12
N GLU A 85 -22.63 -13.49 -27.06
CA GLU A 85 -23.32 -12.24 -27.36
C GLU A 85 -24.15 -11.71 -26.17
N LYS A 86 -24.68 -12.60 -25.32
CA LYS A 86 -25.35 -12.21 -24.07
C LYS A 86 -24.35 -11.76 -22.99
N ARG A 87 -23.18 -12.38 -22.92
CA ARG A 87 -22.07 -11.96 -22.03
C ARG A 87 -21.49 -10.62 -22.46
N ASP A 88 -21.32 -10.41 -23.76
CA ASP A 88 -20.83 -9.17 -24.33
C ASP A 88 -21.85 -8.04 -24.15
N ARG A 89 -23.15 -8.32 -24.29
CA ARG A 89 -24.20 -7.38 -23.91
C ARG A 89 -24.11 -6.96 -22.45
N ILE A 90 -23.98 -7.90 -21.51
CA ILE A 90 -23.85 -7.58 -20.07
C ILE A 90 -22.56 -6.79 -19.79
N ARG A 91 -21.45 -7.13 -20.46
CA ARG A 91 -20.16 -6.44 -20.32
C ARG A 91 -20.20 -5.01 -20.88
N ASN A 92 -20.94 -4.81 -21.97
CA ASN A 92 -21.06 -3.54 -22.67
C ASN A 92 -22.25 -2.69 -22.17
N GLN A 93 -23.04 -3.19 -21.20
CA GLN A 93 -24.03 -2.33 -20.54
C GLN A 93 -23.33 -1.32 -19.64
N PRO A 94 -23.74 -0.04 -19.64
CA PRO A 94 -23.27 0.92 -18.66
C PRO A 94 -23.64 0.41 -17.27
N LYS A 95 -22.63 -0.03 -16.52
CA LYS A 95 -22.80 -0.57 -15.17
C LYS A 95 -23.38 0.56 -14.31
N GLN A 96 -24.64 0.46 -13.91
CA GLN A 96 -25.27 1.46 -13.04
C GLN A 96 -24.54 1.46 -11.69
N ILE A 97 -23.64 2.42 -11.50
CA ILE A 97 -23.02 2.66 -10.20
C ILE A 97 -24.10 3.32 -9.35
N ASN A 98 -24.37 2.75 -8.18
CA ASN A 98 -25.27 3.36 -7.20
C ASN A 98 -24.91 4.86 -7.04
N PRO A 99 -25.85 5.80 -7.26
CA PRO A 99 -25.55 7.23 -7.30
C PRO A 99 -24.96 7.72 -5.96
N SER A 100 -25.38 7.11 -4.85
CA SER A 100 -24.81 7.31 -3.52
C SER A 100 -23.33 6.91 -3.45
N ALA A 101 -22.97 5.74 -4.00
CA ALA A 101 -21.60 5.25 -4.05
C ALA A 101 -20.71 6.15 -4.93
N ALA A 102 -21.20 6.55 -6.11
CA ALA A 102 -20.50 7.48 -6.99
C ALA A 102 -20.24 8.84 -6.31
N LYS A 103 -21.23 9.37 -5.57
CA LYS A 103 -21.08 10.61 -4.79
C LYS A 103 -20.01 10.49 -3.71
N ARG A 104 -20.01 9.39 -2.95
CA ARG A 104 -19.00 9.15 -1.90
C ARG A 104 -17.59 9.03 -2.47
N ALA A 105 -17.44 8.40 -3.64
CA ALA A 105 -16.16 8.33 -4.35
C ALA A 105 -15.65 9.72 -4.75
N ARG A 106 -16.50 10.60 -5.30
CA ARG A 106 -16.12 11.98 -5.64
C ARG A 106 -15.73 12.79 -4.39
N GLN A 107 -16.52 12.67 -3.32
CA GLN A 107 -16.25 13.36 -2.05
C GLN A 107 -14.94 12.88 -1.40
N SER A 108 -14.65 11.57 -1.45
CA SER A 108 -13.44 11.01 -0.85
C SER A 108 -12.19 11.49 -1.59
N VAL A 109 -12.21 11.55 -2.93
CA VAL A 109 -11.13 12.12 -3.74
C VAL A 109 -10.89 13.58 -3.37
N LYS A 110 -11.95 14.40 -3.33
CA LYS A 110 -11.86 15.81 -2.95
C LYS A 110 -11.24 15.99 -1.56
N ARG A 111 -11.75 15.27 -0.55
CA ARG A 111 -11.24 15.33 0.83
C ARG A 111 -9.80 14.82 0.93
N ARG A 112 -9.45 13.78 0.18
CA ARG A 112 -8.10 13.19 0.17
C ARG A 112 -7.06 14.19 -0.32
N ILE A 113 -7.36 14.96 -1.37
CA ILE A 113 -6.44 15.97 -1.91
C ILE A 113 -6.13 17.04 -0.84
N TYR A 114 -7.14 17.62 -0.21
CA TYR A 114 -6.94 18.65 0.83
C TYR A 114 -6.26 18.10 2.07
N ASN A 115 -6.65 16.91 2.54
CA ASN A 115 -6.04 16.31 3.73
C ASN A 115 -4.58 15.93 3.47
N ARG A 116 -4.26 15.44 2.27
CA ARG A 116 -2.89 15.15 1.87
C ARG A 116 -2.05 16.42 1.91
N ALA A 117 -2.51 17.50 1.26
CA ALA A 117 -1.82 18.79 1.24
C ALA A 117 -1.54 19.34 2.65
N ARG A 118 -2.54 19.32 3.54
CA ARG A 118 -2.40 19.78 4.93
C ARG A 118 -1.43 18.91 5.73
N ILE A 119 -1.55 17.59 5.64
CA ILE A 119 -0.64 16.66 6.33
C ILE A 119 0.80 16.85 5.82
N THR A 120 0.98 17.05 4.51
CA THR A 120 2.30 17.32 3.93
C THR A 120 2.87 18.66 4.39
N GLN A 121 2.06 19.72 4.48
CA GLN A 121 2.52 21.01 5.02
C GLN A 121 3.05 20.85 6.45
N VAL A 122 2.34 20.14 7.33
CA VAL A 122 2.85 19.87 8.68
C VAL A 122 4.14 19.03 8.64
N LYS A 123 4.21 18.01 7.78
CA LYS A 123 5.42 17.17 7.64
C LYS A 123 6.62 18.01 7.21
N ILE A 124 6.44 18.90 6.24
CA ILE A 124 7.49 19.80 5.74
C ILE A 124 7.92 20.75 6.85
N GLY A 125 6.99 21.43 7.53
CA GLY A 125 7.33 22.36 8.62
C GLY A 125 8.10 21.68 9.77
N VAL A 126 7.65 20.48 10.18
CA VAL A 126 8.36 19.70 11.20
C VAL A 126 9.73 19.23 10.72
N ASN A 127 9.86 18.80 9.47
CA ASN A 127 11.15 18.33 8.93
C ASN A 127 12.17 19.47 8.84
N LYS A 128 11.77 20.66 8.40
CA LYS A 128 12.65 21.85 8.36
C LYS A 128 13.29 22.13 9.73
N VAL A 129 12.49 22.12 10.79
CA VAL A 129 13.01 22.32 12.16
C VAL A 129 13.95 21.19 12.58
N LEU A 130 13.59 19.93 12.27
CA LEU A 130 14.44 18.79 12.62
C LEU A 130 15.76 18.76 11.86
N GLU A 131 15.79 19.20 10.62
CA GLU A 131 17.01 19.34 9.82
C GLU A 131 17.91 20.44 10.40
N ALA A 132 17.35 21.62 10.70
CA ALA A 132 18.09 22.70 11.35
C ALA A 132 18.69 22.27 12.71
N LEU A 133 17.90 21.60 13.56
CA LEU A 133 18.38 21.09 14.86
C LEU A 133 19.45 20.00 14.71
N LYS A 134 19.40 19.17 13.66
CA LYS A 134 20.45 18.17 13.39
C LYS A 134 21.76 18.83 12.98
N ILE A 135 21.70 19.86 12.14
CA ILE A 135 22.87 20.62 11.72
C ILE A 135 23.52 21.28 12.95
N LEU A 136 22.73 21.92 13.81
CA LEU A 136 23.23 22.51 15.05
C LEU A 136 23.88 21.49 15.97
N LYS A 137 23.27 20.31 16.16
CA LYS A 137 23.84 19.28 17.04
C LYS A 137 25.25 18.84 16.62
N ASN A 138 25.55 18.88 15.32
CA ASN A 138 26.84 18.46 14.80
C ASN A 138 27.90 19.57 14.86
N LYS A 139 27.50 20.84 15.02
CA LYS A 139 28.43 21.95 15.19
C LYS A 139 28.96 21.96 16.62
N THR A 140 30.25 22.28 16.80
CA THR A 140 30.93 22.27 18.11
C THR A 140 30.72 23.57 18.91
N VAL A 141 30.48 24.69 18.23
CA VAL A 141 30.21 25.99 18.87
C VAL A 141 28.86 26.50 18.39
N ALA A 142 27.92 26.64 19.32
CA ALA A 142 26.60 27.20 19.02
C ALA A 142 26.65 28.73 19.14
N GLN A 143 26.34 29.42 18.04
CA GLN A 143 26.11 30.87 18.07
C GLN A 143 24.68 31.16 18.53
N PRO A 144 24.46 32.15 19.41
CA PRO A 144 23.13 32.49 19.92
C PRO A 144 22.17 32.92 18.80
N ASP A 145 22.68 33.54 17.74
CA ASP A 145 21.89 33.99 16.59
C ASP A 145 21.21 32.83 15.83
N GLU A 146 21.88 31.66 15.77
CA GLU A 146 21.33 30.47 15.11
C GLU A 146 20.16 29.86 15.91
N VAL A 147 20.18 30.01 17.24
CA VAL A 147 19.09 29.55 18.12
C VAL A 147 17.83 30.39 17.90
N VAL A 148 17.98 31.72 17.80
CA VAL A 148 16.87 32.65 17.51
C VAL A 148 16.24 32.35 16.15
N ALA A 149 17.05 32.03 15.14
CA ALA A 149 16.54 31.64 13.82
C ALA A 149 15.68 30.36 13.89
N ILE A 150 16.07 29.38 14.70
CA ILE A 150 15.29 28.14 14.88
C ILE A 150 14.00 28.38 15.65
N GLU A 151 13.98 29.30 16.62
CA GLU A 151 12.76 29.65 17.34
C GLU A 151 11.70 30.21 16.39
N LYS A 152 12.08 31.08 15.45
CA LYS A 152 11.19 31.54 14.38
C LYS A 152 10.62 30.39 13.54
N LEU A 153 11.47 29.42 13.15
CA LEU A 153 11.02 28.22 12.43
C LEU A 153 10.08 27.33 13.27
N ILE A 154 10.26 27.28 14.60
CA ILE A 154 9.38 26.56 15.52
C ILE A 154 8.01 27.24 15.59
N GLU A 155 7.96 28.57 15.68
CA GLU A 155 6.72 29.34 15.69
C GLU A 155 5.91 29.14 14.41
N GLU A 156 6.58 29.17 13.25
CA GLU A 156 5.96 28.84 11.95
C GLU A 156 5.40 27.41 11.95
N ALA A 157 6.17 26.43 12.42
CA ALA A 157 5.75 25.04 12.49
C ALA A 157 4.53 24.86 13.44
N HIS A 158 4.53 25.52 14.59
CA HIS A 158 3.40 25.52 15.52
C HIS A 158 2.14 26.13 14.90
N SER A 159 2.28 27.26 14.21
CA SER A 159 1.19 27.93 13.49
C SER A 159 0.57 27.02 12.43
N VAL A 160 1.40 26.30 11.66
CA VAL A 160 0.93 25.33 10.66
C VAL A 160 0.22 24.15 11.33
N ILE A 161 0.76 23.61 12.43
CA ILE A 161 0.11 22.52 13.19
C ILE A 161 -1.27 22.96 13.68
N ASP A 162 -1.38 24.14 14.27
CA ASP A 162 -2.62 24.62 14.88
C ASP A 162 -3.69 24.94 13.86
N LYS A 163 -3.32 25.52 12.72
CA LYS A 163 -4.23 25.69 11.58
C LYS A 163 -4.83 24.35 11.15
N VAL A 164 -4.01 23.31 11.03
CA VAL A 164 -4.46 21.98 10.60
C VAL A 164 -5.29 21.25 11.67
N VAL A 165 -5.00 21.48 12.96
CA VAL A 165 -5.81 20.98 14.07
C VAL A 165 -7.17 21.68 14.13
N LYS A 166 -7.21 23.01 13.97
CA LYS A 166 -8.46 23.80 13.93
C LYS A 166 -9.38 23.34 12.80
N ILE A 167 -8.82 23.02 11.63
CA ILE A 167 -9.58 22.49 10.50
C ILE A 167 -10.07 21.05 10.74
N GLY A 168 -9.50 20.31 11.70
CA GLY A 168 -9.88 18.93 12.03
C GLY A 168 -9.26 17.87 11.12
N THR A 169 -8.24 18.22 10.32
CA THR A 169 -7.48 17.22 9.54
C THR A 169 -6.53 16.42 10.44
N LEU A 170 -6.00 17.06 11.50
CA LEU A 170 -5.18 16.42 12.52
C LEU A 170 -5.90 16.45 13.87
N HIS A 171 -5.92 15.33 14.58
CA HIS A 171 -6.50 15.29 15.93
C HIS A 171 -5.64 16.08 16.93
N ARG A 172 -6.29 16.76 17.89
CA ARG A 172 -5.67 17.59 18.94
C ARG A 172 -4.48 16.92 19.65
N LYS A 173 -4.62 15.65 20.05
CA LYS A 173 -3.53 14.89 20.70
C LYS A 173 -2.35 14.68 19.76
N THR A 174 -2.60 14.50 18.47
CA THR A 174 -1.53 14.32 17.47
C THR A 174 -0.79 15.63 17.21
N GLY A 175 -1.49 16.77 17.19
CA GLY A 175 -0.87 18.09 17.18
C GLY A 175 0.02 18.31 18.40
N ALA A 176 -0.52 18.07 19.60
CA ALA A 176 0.21 18.19 20.86
C ALA A 176 1.47 17.30 20.91
N ARG A 177 1.39 16.05 20.42
CA ARG A 177 2.57 15.16 20.31
C ARG A 177 3.65 15.73 19.39
N ARG A 178 3.26 16.36 18.26
CA ARG A 178 4.23 16.98 17.33
C ARG A 178 4.92 18.18 17.96
N LYS A 179 4.18 19.06 18.63
CA LYS A 179 4.75 20.20 19.38
C LYS A 179 5.68 19.73 20.49
N SER A 180 5.23 18.78 21.31
CA SER A 180 6.04 18.20 22.39
C SER A 180 7.35 17.58 21.86
N ARG A 181 7.31 16.94 20.69
CA ARG A 181 8.52 16.41 20.04
C ARG A 181 9.52 17.50 19.69
N LEU A 182 9.08 18.63 19.11
CA LEU A 182 9.96 19.75 18.77
C LEU A 182 10.57 20.38 20.03
N ALA A 183 9.76 20.65 21.04
CA ALA A 183 10.23 21.21 22.31
C ALA A 183 11.27 20.32 23.01
N ARG A 184 11.04 18.99 23.05
CA ARG A 184 12.02 18.04 23.61
C ARG A 184 13.33 18.03 22.85
N ARG A 185 13.27 18.17 21.52
CA ARG A 185 14.47 18.19 20.67
C ARG A 185 15.25 19.48 20.83
N LYS A 186 14.58 20.62 20.97
CA LYS A 186 15.20 21.91 21.31
C LYS A 186 15.99 21.80 22.62
N LYS A 187 15.33 21.35 23.70
CA LYS A 187 15.96 21.15 25.01
C LYS A 187 17.17 20.23 24.97
N ALA A 188 17.10 19.14 24.21
CA ALA A 188 18.23 18.22 24.07
C ALA A 188 19.44 18.85 23.37
N VAL A 189 19.21 19.78 22.44
CA VAL A 189 20.29 20.54 21.78
C VAL A 189 20.86 21.58 22.74
N GLU A 190 20.03 22.29 23.50
CA GLU A 190 20.49 23.27 24.50
C GLU A 190 21.38 22.60 25.56
N LEU A 191 20.97 21.44 26.08
CA LEU A 191 21.75 20.64 27.04
C LEU A 191 23.10 20.15 26.47
N HIS A 192 23.13 19.80 25.18
CA HIS A 192 24.37 19.33 24.53
C HIS A 192 25.44 20.43 24.47
N HIS A 193 25.03 21.69 24.31
CA HIS A 193 25.93 22.83 24.23
C HIS A 193 26.16 23.49 25.61
N GLY A 194 25.55 22.96 26.68
CA GLY A 194 25.71 23.48 28.04
C GLY A 194 25.02 24.82 28.28
N LEU A 195 23.94 25.12 27.54
CA LEU A 195 23.21 26.40 27.62
C LEU A 195 22.05 26.40 28.65
N VAL A 196 21.95 25.37 29.51
CA VAL A 196 20.88 25.15 30.51
C VAL A 196 21.46 24.64 31.81
#